data_AF-A0A7V1QAW2-F1
#
_entry.id   AF-A0A7V1QAW2-F1
#
_cell.length_a   1.000
_cell.length_b   1.000
_cell.length_c   1.000
_cell.angle_alpha   90.00
_cell.angle_beta   90.00
_cell.angle_gamma   90.00
#
_symmetry.space_group_name_H-M   'P 1'
#
loop_
_entity.id
_entity.type
_entity.pdbx_description
1 polymer ?
#
loop_
_entity_poly.entity_id
_entity_poly.type
_entity_poly.pdbx_seq_one_letter_code
_entity_poly.pdbx_strand_id
1 'polypeptide(L)'
;AKGSIYLTLTGTSAEAGDDGQVGRGNRVNGLITPFRPMSLEATAGKNPISHVGKLYNITARRIAEQVLEEIEEVEEAYCYILSQIGRPITQPQVVNLKLRARRLTRGLRGRASQLAMAKLDELPSLWRRLIAGEISVY
;
A
#
# COMPACT_ATOMS: atom_id res chain seq x y z
N ALA A 1 -19.85 -26.29 26.86
CA ALA A 1 -19.23 -24.97 27.14
C ALA A 1 -20.22 -24.10 27.89
N LYS A 2 -20.19 -24.09 29.23
CA LYS A 2 -20.92 -23.10 30.04
C LYS A 2 -19.86 -22.34 30.84
N GLY A 3 -19.80 -21.01 30.70
CA GLY A 3 -18.86 -20.13 31.41
C GLY A 3 -17.62 -19.66 30.62
N SER A 4 -17.45 -20.04 29.35
CA SER A 4 -16.38 -19.49 28.50
C SER A 4 -16.93 -18.33 27.67
N ILE A 5 -16.55 -17.10 28.04
CA ILE A 5 -16.93 -15.85 27.38
C ILE A 5 -15.68 -15.03 27.09
N TYR A 6 -15.68 -14.28 25.99
CA TYR A 6 -14.59 -13.35 25.64
C TYR A 6 -14.82 -12.03 26.39
N LEU A 7 -14.52 -12.02 27.69
CA LEU A 7 -14.54 -10.81 28.52
C LEU A 7 -13.10 -10.36 28.76
N THR A 8 -12.84 -9.07 28.56
CA THR A 8 -11.55 -8.43 28.88
C THR A 8 -11.78 -7.20 29.77
N LEU A 9 -10.80 -6.86 30.61
CA LEU A 9 -10.82 -5.70 31.49
C LEU A 9 -10.41 -4.42 30.74
N THR A 10 -9.37 -4.51 29.92
CA THR A 10 -8.74 -3.38 29.20
C THR A 10 -9.22 -3.23 27.76
N GLY A 11 -10.01 -4.19 27.24
CA GLY A 11 -10.51 -4.18 25.86
C GLY A 11 -9.57 -4.83 24.84
N THR A 12 -8.48 -5.47 25.26
CA THR A 12 -7.55 -6.21 24.37
C THR A 12 -7.21 -7.58 24.97
N SER A 13 -7.06 -8.62 24.14
CA SER A 13 -6.60 -9.94 24.61
C SER A 13 -5.14 -9.96 25.04
N ALA A 14 -4.37 -8.91 24.74
CA ALA A 14 -2.98 -8.80 25.19
C ALA A 14 -2.85 -8.86 26.71
N GLU A 15 -3.89 -8.48 27.47
CA GLU A 15 -3.92 -8.61 28.93
C GLU A 15 -3.94 -10.06 29.41
N ALA A 16 -4.35 -11.00 28.54
CA ALA A 16 -4.55 -12.41 28.83
C ALA A 16 -3.47 -13.31 28.20
N GLY A 17 -2.34 -12.72 27.79
CA GLY A 17 -1.16 -13.46 27.30
C GLY A 17 -1.02 -13.54 25.79
N ASP A 18 -1.87 -12.86 25.01
CA ASP A 18 -1.68 -12.75 23.56
C ASP A 18 -0.57 -11.74 23.21
N ASP A 19 0.38 -12.15 22.38
CA ASP A 19 1.49 -11.29 21.91
C ASP A 19 1.22 -10.67 20.54
N GLY A 20 1.80 -9.48 20.30
CA GLY A 20 1.72 -8.75 19.03
C GLY A 20 3.10 -8.42 18.45
N GLN A 21 3.23 -8.45 17.13
CA GLN A 21 4.47 -8.07 16.44
C GLN A 21 4.20 -7.21 15.20
N VAL A 22 5.05 -6.21 14.98
CA VAL A 22 5.05 -5.36 13.78
C VAL A 22 5.12 -6.21 12.51
N GLY A 23 4.24 -5.92 11.55
CA GLY A 23 4.21 -6.60 10.27
C GLY A 23 3.43 -7.91 10.24
N ARG A 24 2.86 -8.38 11.35
CA ARG A 24 2.08 -9.63 11.43
C ARG A 24 0.56 -9.45 11.31
N GLY A 25 0.10 -8.27 10.90
CA GLY A 25 -1.30 -7.96 10.67
C GLY A 25 -1.59 -7.49 9.25
N ASN A 26 -2.42 -6.46 9.14
CA ASN A 26 -2.87 -5.87 7.88
C ASN A 26 -1.74 -5.27 7.03
N ARG A 27 -2.01 -5.14 5.73
CA ARG A 27 -1.17 -4.38 4.78
C ARG A 27 -1.63 -2.90 4.74
N VAL A 28 -0.96 -2.06 3.95
CA VAL A 28 -1.27 -0.62 3.83
C VAL A 28 -2.69 -0.26 3.38
N ASN A 29 -3.46 -1.24 2.91
CA ASN A 29 -4.86 -1.10 2.54
C ASN A 29 -5.83 -1.51 3.66
N GLY A 30 -5.33 -1.84 4.86
CA GLY A 30 -6.17 -2.25 5.98
C GLY A 30 -6.52 -3.74 6.02
N LEU A 31 -6.00 -4.56 5.10
CA LEU A 31 -6.46 -5.95 4.92
C LEU A 31 -5.32 -6.96 4.81
N ILE A 32 -5.63 -8.23 5.09
CA ILE A 32 -4.85 -9.41 4.69
C ILE A 32 -5.64 -10.09 3.58
N THR A 33 -5.09 -10.16 2.37
CA THR A 33 -5.82 -10.59 1.15
C THR A 33 -5.11 -11.77 0.48
N PRO A 34 -5.32 -13.04 0.94
CA PRO A 34 -4.56 -14.20 0.48
C PRO A 34 -4.57 -14.43 -1.04
N PHE A 35 -5.63 -14.02 -1.73
CA PHE A 35 -5.77 -14.15 -3.18
C PHE A 35 -5.35 -12.90 -3.98
N ARG A 36 -4.77 -11.89 -3.32
CA ARG A 36 -4.21 -10.71 -3.96
C ARG A 36 -2.69 -10.66 -3.71
N PRO A 37 -1.91 -10.10 -4.63
CA PRO A 37 -0.49 -9.87 -4.41
C PRO A 37 -0.29 -8.93 -3.21
N MET A 38 0.61 -9.30 -2.30
CA MET A 38 0.94 -8.50 -1.12
C MET A 38 2.46 -8.39 -0.97
N SER A 39 2.92 -7.24 -0.50
CA SER A 39 4.29 -7.10 0.01
C SER A 39 4.37 -7.64 1.44
N LEU A 40 5.47 -8.35 1.73
CA LEU A 40 5.80 -8.79 3.09
C LEU A 40 6.44 -7.68 3.94
N GLU A 41 6.76 -6.54 3.35
CA GLU A 41 7.32 -5.41 4.07
C GLU A 41 6.34 -4.86 5.11
N ALA A 42 6.79 -4.77 6.36
CA ALA A 42 6.05 -4.07 7.41
C ALA A 42 6.21 -2.57 7.23
N THR A 43 5.13 -1.81 7.09
CA THR A 43 5.18 -0.35 6.86
C THR A 43 5.25 0.48 8.14
N ALA A 44 4.68 -0.02 9.23
CA ALA A 44 4.72 0.61 10.55
C ALA A 44 6.17 0.71 11.07
N GLY A 45 6.49 1.82 11.76
CA GLY A 45 7.82 2.07 12.35
C GLY A 45 8.92 2.51 11.36
N LYS A 46 8.75 2.27 10.06
CA LYS A 46 9.75 2.65 9.04
C LYS A 46 9.76 4.17 8.77
N ASN A 47 10.96 4.72 8.51
CA ASN A 47 11.18 6.14 8.20
C ASN A 47 10.33 6.59 7.00
N PRO A 48 9.48 7.62 7.13
CA PRO A 48 8.60 8.09 6.06
C PRO A 48 9.31 8.89 4.96
N ILE A 49 10.62 9.14 5.05
CA ILE A 49 11.37 9.94 4.07
C ILE A 49 12.10 9.05 3.05
N SER A 50 12.78 7.99 3.50
CA SER A 50 13.69 7.23 2.64
C SER A 50 13.36 5.74 2.53
N HIS A 51 12.54 5.18 3.43
CA HIS A 51 12.33 3.74 3.44
C HIS A 51 11.32 3.30 2.37
N VAL A 52 11.84 2.81 1.25
CA VAL A 52 11.07 2.34 0.09
C VAL A 52 10.01 1.28 0.42
N GLY A 53 10.29 0.33 1.33
CA GLY A 53 9.27 -0.63 1.80
C GLY A 53 7.98 0.00 2.33
N LYS A 54 8.06 1.18 2.97
CA LYS A 54 6.89 1.95 3.40
C LYS A 54 6.32 2.78 2.25
N LEU A 55 7.19 3.58 1.64
CA LEU A 55 6.80 4.56 0.63
C LEU A 55 6.17 3.91 -0.60
N TYR A 56 6.76 2.84 -1.11
CA TYR A 56 6.29 2.19 -2.32
C TYR A 56 5.02 1.38 -2.12
N ASN A 57 4.81 0.78 -0.94
CA ASN A 57 3.52 0.15 -0.65
C ASN A 57 2.39 1.19 -0.67
N ILE A 58 2.61 2.35 -0.03
CA ILE A 58 1.63 3.44 0.00
C ILE A 58 1.42 4.01 -1.41
N THR A 59 2.49 4.31 -2.13
CA THR A 59 2.41 4.88 -3.48
C THR A 59 1.81 3.89 -4.48
N ALA A 60 2.12 2.59 -4.39
CA ALA A 60 1.49 1.56 -5.24
C ALA A 60 -0.03 1.50 -5.03
N ARG A 61 -0.51 1.57 -3.77
CA ARG A 61 -1.94 1.68 -3.47
C ARG A 61 -2.55 2.90 -4.13
N ARG A 62 -1.95 4.08 -3.93
CA ARG A 62 -2.43 5.36 -4.48
C ARG A 62 -2.46 5.38 -6.01
N ILE A 63 -1.47 4.76 -6.66
CA ILE A 63 -1.45 4.62 -8.12
C ILE A 63 -2.61 3.73 -8.58
N ALA A 64 -2.80 2.56 -7.96
CA ALA A 64 -3.88 1.65 -8.33
C ALA A 64 -5.27 2.28 -8.14
N GLU A 65 -5.47 3.01 -7.04
CA GLU A 65 -6.70 3.77 -6.76
C GLU A 65 -6.94 4.85 -7.82
N GLN A 66 -5.94 5.69 -8.08
CA GLN A 66 -6.10 6.76 -9.07
C GLN A 66 -6.34 6.22 -10.48
N VAL A 67 -5.71 5.10 -10.85
CA VAL A 67 -5.97 4.45 -12.15
C VAL A 67 -7.42 3.98 -12.26
N LEU A 68 -8.00 3.43 -11.20
CA LEU A 68 -9.40 3.00 -11.17
C LEU A 68 -10.37 4.20 -11.18
N GLU A 69 -10.01 5.30 -10.52
CA GLU A 69 -10.81 6.52 -10.49
C GLU A 69 -10.82 7.26 -11.84
N GLU A 70 -9.66 7.36 -12.50
CA GLU A 70 -9.47 8.21 -13.69
C GLU A 70 -9.65 7.47 -15.03
N ILE A 71 -9.61 6.12 -15.03
CA ILE A 71 -9.70 5.29 -16.24
C ILE A 71 -10.88 4.33 -16.12
N GLU A 72 -12.06 4.82 -16.52
CA GLU A 72 -13.34 4.08 -16.47
C GLU A 72 -13.27 2.69 -17.11
N GLU A 73 -12.41 2.50 -18.13
CA GLU A 73 -12.27 1.20 -18.79
C GLU A 73 -11.63 0.12 -17.90
N VAL A 74 -10.93 0.49 -16.82
CA VAL A 74 -10.20 -0.41 -15.91
C VAL A 74 -11.10 -0.86 -14.76
N GLU A 75 -11.17 -2.18 -14.54
CA GLU A 75 -11.93 -2.79 -13.45
C GLU A 75 -11.06 -3.25 -12.30
N GLU A 76 -9.80 -3.61 -12.57
CA GLU A 76 -8.82 -3.93 -11.54
C GLU A 76 -7.44 -3.41 -11.93
N ALA A 77 -6.72 -2.90 -10.94
CA ALA A 77 -5.34 -2.43 -11.10
C ALA A 77 -4.45 -3.02 -9.99
N TYR A 78 -3.29 -3.53 -10.40
CA TYR A 78 -2.22 -3.94 -9.49
C TYR A 78 -0.97 -3.16 -9.83
N CYS A 79 -0.38 -2.51 -8.82
CA CYS A 79 0.87 -1.78 -8.96
C CYS A 79 1.98 -2.47 -8.16
N TYR A 80 3.11 -2.71 -8.81
CA TYR A 80 4.33 -3.21 -8.19
C TYR A 80 5.44 -2.21 -8.45
N ILE A 81 6.18 -1.84 -7.41
CA ILE A 81 7.30 -0.91 -7.52
C ILE A 81 8.52 -1.57 -6.89
N LEU A 82 9.60 -1.70 -7.66
CA LEU A 82 10.85 -2.30 -7.22
C LEU A 82 11.94 -1.23 -7.11
N SER A 83 12.52 -1.08 -5.92
CA SER A 83 13.63 -0.16 -5.65
C SER A 83 15.00 -0.79 -5.95
N GLN A 84 16.02 0.04 -5.99
CA GLN A 84 17.41 -0.35 -5.79
C GLN A 84 17.97 0.46 -4.62
N ILE A 85 18.71 -0.16 -3.71
CA ILE A 85 19.42 0.58 -2.66
C ILE A 85 20.40 1.56 -3.31
N GLY A 86 20.45 2.80 -2.81
CA GLY A 86 21.31 3.85 -3.33
C GLY A 86 20.75 4.62 -4.54
N ARG A 87 19.57 4.25 -5.05
CA ARG A 87 18.87 5.04 -6.08
C ARG A 87 17.87 6.03 -5.45
N PRO A 88 17.61 7.18 -6.09
CA PRO A 88 16.54 8.07 -5.67
C PRO A 88 15.19 7.33 -5.58
N ILE A 89 14.39 7.64 -4.56
CA ILE A 89 13.06 7.03 -4.37
C ILE A 89 12.09 7.37 -5.52
N THR A 90 12.35 8.44 -6.27
CA THR A 90 11.57 8.81 -7.46
C THR A 90 12.00 8.05 -8.71
N GLN A 91 13.08 7.26 -8.64
CA GLN A 91 13.64 6.47 -9.74
C GLN A 91 13.68 4.97 -9.38
N PRO A 92 12.53 4.31 -9.22
CA PRO A 92 12.49 2.87 -9.05
C PRO A 92 13.07 2.15 -10.27
N GLN A 93 13.59 0.93 -10.07
CA GLN A 93 14.07 0.09 -11.17
C GLN A 93 12.92 -0.29 -12.11
N VAL A 94 11.76 -0.60 -11.53
CA VAL A 94 10.57 -1.03 -12.26
C VAL A 94 9.33 -0.49 -11.57
N VAL A 95 8.39 -0.01 -12.39
CA VAL A 95 6.99 0.20 -12.02
C VAL A 95 6.16 -0.67 -12.96
N ASN A 96 5.53 -1.70 -12.41
CA ASN A 96 4.71 -2.64 -13.17
C ASN A 96 3.24 -2.42 -12.81
N LEU A 97 2.45 -2.00 -13.79
CA LEU A 97 1.00 -1.92 -13.68
C LEU A 97 0.36 -3.07 -14.46
N LYS A 98 -0.39 -3.91 -13.75
CA LYS A 98 -1.26 -4.92 -14.36
C LYS A 98 -2.69 -4.45 -14.26
N LEU A 99 -3.35 -4.31 -15.40
CA LEU A 99 -4.70 -3.76 -15.50
C LEU A 99 -5.62 -4.82 -16.11
N ARG A 100 -6.76 -5.05 -15.47
CA ARG A 100 -7.91 -5.72 -16.08
C ARG A 100 -8.86 -4.65 -16.57
N ALA A 101 -9.11 -4.61 -17.87
CA ALA A 101 -9.96 -3.60 -18.49
C ALA A 101 -11.10 -4.27 -19.28
N ARG A 102 -12.28 -3.66 -19.26
CA ARG A 102 -13.44 -4.09 -20.08
C ARG A 102 -13.15 -3.91 -21.57
N ARG A 103 -12.39 -2.87 -21.90
CA ARG A 103 -12.04 -2.52 -23.27
C ARG A 103 -10.62 -1.96 -23.33
N LEU A 104 -9.83 -2.48 -24.27
CA LEU A 104 -8.50 -1.92 -24.56
C LEU A 104 -8.65 -0.73 -25.51
N THR A 105 -8.30 0.46 -25.04
CA THR A 105 -8.29 1.70 -25.85
C THR A 105 -6.87 2.09 -26.25
N ARG A 106 -6.74 2.69 -27.44
CA ARG A 106 -5.46 3.19 -27.98
C ARG A 106 -5.02 4.43 -27.18
N GLY A 107 -4.43 4.20 -26.01
CA GLY A 107 -4.03 5.26 -25.08
C GLY A 107 -4.05 4.84 -23.61
N LEU A 108 -4.71 3.73 -23.27
CA LEU A 108 -4.84 3.22 -21.90
C LEU A 108 -3.47 3.10 -21.20
N ARG A 109 -2.49 2.51 -21.87
CA ARG A 109 -1.12 2.39 -21.36
C ARG A 109 -0.51 3.76 -21.04
N GLY A 110 -0.63 4.71 -21.96
CA GLY A 110 -0.06 6.05 -21.80
C GLY A 110 -0.67 6.79 -20.62
N ARG A 111 -2.01 6.79 -20.52
CA ARG A 111 -2.76 7.38 -19.39
C ARG A 111 -2.32 6.76 -18.06
N ALA A 112 -2.32 5.43 -17.96
CA ALA A 112 -1.92 4.73 -16.74
C ALA A 112 -0.46 5.01 -16.35
N SER A 113 0.46 5.08 -17.32
CA SER A 113 1.85 5.45 -17.08
C SER A 113 1.99 6.89 -16.58
N GLN A 114 1.23 7.83 -17.13
CA GLN A 114 1.24 9.23 -16.69
C GLN A 114 0.76 9.37 -15.23
N LEU A 115 -0.32 8.70 -14.87
CA LEU A 115 -0.82 8.68 -13.49
C LEU A 115 0.22 8.09 -12.52
N ALA A 116 0.88 7.00 -12.92
CA ALA A 116 1.93 6.39 -12.12
C ALA A 116 3.11 7.34 -11.91
N MET A 117 3.59 8.00 -12.96
CA MET A 117 4.69 8.97 -12.89
C MET A 117 4.33 10.15 -11.99
N ALA A 118 3.13 10.72 -12.15
CA ALA A 118 2.66 11.82 -11.30
C ALA A 118 2.67 11.45 -9.81
N LYS A 119 2.28 10.23 -9.44
CA LYS A 119 2.34 9.78 -8.04
C LYS A 119 3.76 9.51 -7.53
N LEU A 120 4.69 9.14 -8.39
CA LEU A 120 6.09 9.02 -8.02
C LEU A 120 6.70 10.40 -7.75
N ASP A 121 6.32 11.41 -8.52
CA ASP A 121 6.79 12.79 -8.32
C ASP A 121 6.31 13.40 -6.98
N GLU A 122 5.23 12.86 -6.41
CA GLU A 122 4.76 13.24 -5.08
C GLU A 122 5.54 12.60 -3.92
N LEU A 123 6.37 11.57 -4.16
CA LEU A 123 7.10 10.85 -3.10
C LEU A 123 7.90 11.77 -2.16
N PRO A 124 8.64 12.80 -2.65
CA PRO A 124 9.42 13.68 -1.78
C PRO A 124 8.58 14.50 -0.79
N SER A 125 7.26 14.65 -1.01
CA SER A 125 6.36 15.40 -0.13
C SER A 125 5.44 14.50 0.71
N LEU A 126 5.34 13.21 0.36
CA LEU A 126 4.44 12.24 1.02
C LEU A 126 4.66 12.12 2.53
N TRP A 127 5.89 12.30 2.99
CA TRP A 127 6.23 12.23 4.41
C TRP A 127 5.42 13.20 5.27
N ARG A 128 5.03 14.37 4.75
CA ARG A 128 4.26 15.38 5.50
C ARG A 128 2.90 14.81 5.93
N ARG A 129 2.21 14.18 4.99
CA ARG A 129 0.91 13.53 5.21
C ARG A 129 1.01 12.34 6.16
N LEU A 130 2.13 11.61 6.09
CA LEU A 130 2.40 10.48 7.00
C LEU A 130 2.65 10.93 8.43
N ILE A 131 3.36 12.04 8.65
CA ILE A 131 3.58 12.60 9.98
C ILE A 131 2.28 13.23 10.53
N ALA A 132 1.46 13.83 9.66
CA ALA A 132 0.14 14.34 10.02
C ALA A 132 -0.89 13.25 10.35
N GLY A 133 -0.58 11.97 10.13
CA GLY A 133 -1.50 10.86 10.40
C GLY A 133 -2.64 10.71 9.39
N GLU A 134 -2.58 11.41 8.24
CA GLU A 134 -3.63 11.39 7.21
C GLU A 134 -3.69 10.09 6.42
N ILE A 135 -2.64 9.27 6.49
CA ILE A 135 -2.50 8.03 5.71
C ILE A 135 -2.27 6.88 6.68
N SER A 136 -3.25 5.96 6.75
CA SER A 136 -3.05 4.70 7.45
C SER A 136 -1.96 3.86 6.77
N VAL A 137 -1.18 3.15 7.59
CA VAL A 137 -0.12 2.26 7.11
C VAL A 137 -0.43 0.78 7.35
N TYR A 138 -1.56 0.45 7.97
CA TYR A 138 -2.08 -0.89 8.19
C TYR A 138 -3.61 -0.85 8.32
#